data_AF-A0A4Q6GSH7-F1
#
_entry.id   AF-A0A4Q6GSH7-F1
#
_cell.length_a   1.000
_cell.length_b   1.000
_cell.length_c   1.000
_cell.angle_alpha   90.00
_cell.angle_beta   90.00
_cell.angle_gamma   90.00
#
_symmetry.space_group_name_H-M   'P 1'
#
loop_
_entity.id
_entity.type
_entity.pdbx_description
1 polymer ?
#
loop_
_entity_poly.entity_id
_entity_poly.type
_entity_poly.pdbx_seq_one_letter_code
_entity_poly.pdbx_strand_id
1 'polypeptide(L)' 'MTTPLLEASIAGIGFWTRGLPSWEAACAYVADGTRPADPPAKPSPQLLAPNERRRAPETVAVALE' A
#
# COMPACT_ATOMS: atom_id res chain seq x y z
N MET A 1 -29.73 10.26 -28.81
CA MET A 1 -28.90 10.81 -27.72
C MET A 1 -27.83 9.78 -27.43
N THR A 2 -26.56 10.11 -27.65
CA THR A 2 -25.44 9.19 -27.39
C THR A 2 -25.03 9.36 -25.93
N THR A 3 -25.13 8.30 -25.14
CA THR A 3 -24.68 8.31 -23.75
C THR A 3 -23.16 8.48 -23.73
N PRO A 4 -22.59 9.43 -22.97
CA PRO A 4 -21.16 9.59 -22.89
C PRO A 4 -20.52 8.33 -22.29
N LEU A 5 -19.41 7.88 -22.87
CA LEU A 5 -18.64 6.76 -22.36
C LEU A 5 -17.98 7.19 -21.04
N LEU A 6 -18.15 6.39 -19.98
CA LEU A 6 -17.47 6.61 -18.71
C LEU A 6 -16.09 5.95 -18.75
N GLU A 7 -15.05 6.73 -18.50
CA GLU A 7 -13.67 6.26 -18.41
C GLU A 7 -13.03 6.71 -17.09
N ALA A 8 -12.26 5.83 -16.46
CA ALA A 8 -11.49 6.11 -15.26
C ALA A 8 -10.19 5.30 -15.25
N SER A 9 -9.13 5.90 -14.70
CA SER A 9 -7.83 5.26 -14.52
C SER A 9 -7.50 5.12 -13.03
N ILE A 10 -6.72 4.10 -12.69
CA ILE A 10 -6.16 3.95 -11.35
C ILE A 10 -5.00 4.94 -11.19
N ALA A 11 -5.14 5.90 -10.28
CA ALA A 11 -4.10 6.90 -10.01
C ALA A 11 -2.95 6.34 -9.16
N GLY A 12 -3.19 5.27 -8.39
CA GLY A 12 -2.19 4.64 -7.54
C GLY A 12 -2.78 3.47 -6.75
N ILE A 13 -1.90 2.65 -6.16
CA ILE A 13 -2.27 1.48 -5.37
C ILE A 13 -1.49 1.53 -4.06
N GLY A 14 -2.20 1.70 -2.94
CA GLY A 14 -1.67 1.42 -1.61
C GLY A 14 -1.79 -0.07 -1.33
N PHE A 15 -0.68 -0.74 -1.05
CA PHE A 15 -0.64 -2.17 -0.77
C PHE A 15 0.25 -2.48 0.42
N TRP A 16 -0.23 -3.36 1.30
CA TRP A 16 0.58 -3.91 2.37
C TRP A 16 0.08 -5.30 2.75
N THR A 17 1.00 -6.22 3.00
CA THR A 17 0.75 -7.45 3.75
C THR A 17 2.02 -7.87 4.49
N ARG A 18 1.90 -8.83 5.41
CA ARG A 18 3.04 -9.37 6.13
C ARG A 18 4.04 -9.96 5.14
N GLY A 19 5.24 -9.39 5.09
CA GLY A 19 6.33 -9.82 4.21
C GLY A 19 6.44 -9.05 2.89
N LEU A 20 5.42 -8.30 2.49
CA LEU A 20 5.42 -7.50 1.25
C LEU A 20 4.91 -6.09 1.58
N PRO A 21 5.81 -5.13 1.86
CA PRO A 21 5.44 -3.85 2.46
C PRO A 21 4.93 -2.81 1.47
N SER A 22 4.98 -3.06 0.15
CA SER A 22 4.54 -2.12 -0.86
C SER A 22 3.99 -2.82 -2.10
N TRP A 23 3.37 -2.04 -2.99
CA TRP A 23 2.87 -2.54 -4.28
C TRP A 23 4.00 -3.07 -5.17
N GLU A 24 5.14 -2.38 -5.20
CA GLU A 24 6.34 -2.79 -5.94
C GLU A 24 6.88 -4.13 -5.41
N ALA A 25 6.89 -4.32 -4.09
CA ALA A 25 7.31 -5.58 -3.48
C ALA A 25 6.37 -6.73 -3.88
N ALA A 26 5.07 -6.48 -3.96
CA ALA A 26 4.10 -7.47 -4.44
C ALA A 26 4.32 -7.82 -5.91
N CYS A 27 4.54 -6.82 -6.77
CA CYS A 27 4.85 -7.02 -8.19
C CYS A 27 6.12 -7.84 -8.38
N ALA A 28 7.20 -7.52 -7.66
CA ALA A 28 8.46 -8.27 -7.72
C ALA A 28 8.25 -9.74 -7.28
N TYR A 29 7.53 -9.94 -6.17
CA TYR A 29 7.21 -11.29 -5.70
C TYR A 29 6.42 -12.11 -6.72
N VAL A 30 5.44 -11.50 -7.40
CA VAL A 30 4.67 -12.18 -8.46
C VAL A 30 5.52 -12.44 -9.70
N ALA A 31 6.43 -11.53 -10.06
CA ALA A 31 7.25 -11.63 -11.26
C ALA A 31 8.33 -12.71 -11.15
N ASP A 32 9.06 -12.77 -10.03
CA ASP A 32 10.25 -13.62 -9.90
C ASP A 32 10.42 -14.26 -8.51
N GLY A 33 9.47 -14.06 -7.59
CA GLY A 33 9.52 -14.60 -6.24
C GLY A 33 10.41 -13.82 -5.27
N THR A 34 10.97 -12.68 -5.68
CA THR A 34 11.79 -11.82 -4.81
C THR A 34 10.99 -11.39 -3.58
N ARG A 35 11.63 -11.50 -2.41
CA ARG A 35 11.09 -11.05 -1.13
C ARG A 35 12.05 -10.07 -0.47
N PRO A 36 11.54 -9.03 0.23
CA PRO A 36 12.38 -8.22 1.09
C PRO A 36 13.07 -9.09 2.16
N ALA A 37 14.35 -8.81 2.44
CA ALA A 37 15.14 -9.59 3.39
C ALA A 37 14.68 -9.40 4.85
N ASP A 38 14.27 -8.18 5.21
CA ASP A 38 13.77 -7.82 6.54
C ASP A 38 12.54 -6.91 6.43
N PRO A 39 11.37 -7.48 6.08
CA PRO A 39 10.15 -6.70 5.89
C PRO A 39 9.62 -6.18 7.25
N PRO A 40 9.10 -4.95 7.31
CA PRO A 40 8.56 -4.40 8.53
C PRO A 40 7.36 -5.22 9.03
N ALA A 41 7.25 -5.37 10.35
CA ALA A 41 6.17 -6.14 10.97
C ALA A 41 4.79 -5.46 10.86
N LYS A 42 4.76 -4.14 10.59
CA LYS A 42 3.54 -3.33 10.46
C LYS A 42 3.77 -2.14 9.51
N PRO A 43 2.74 -1.60 8.86
CA PRO A 43 2.85 -0.33 8.12
C PRO A 43 3.22 0.82 9.07
N SER A 44 4.03 1.77 8.60
CA SER A 44 4.53 2.87 9.44
C SER A 44 4.61 4.18 8.64
N PRO A 45 3.47 4.78 8.28
CA PRO A 45 3.43 6.00 7.47
C PRO A 45 4.15 7.15 8.17
N GLN A 46 4.84 7.97 7.39
CA GLN A 46 5.55 9.15 7.92
C GLN A 46 4.63 10.35 8.11
N LEU A 47 3.43 10.34 7.52
CA LEU A 47 2.48 11.46 7.58
C LEU A 47 1.88 11.69 8.98
N LEU A 48 1.77 10.63 9.80
CA LEU A 48 1.20 10.73 11.15
C LEU A 48 2.23 11.14 12.19
N ALA A 49 1.81 11.98 13.14
CA ALA A 49 2.64 12.27 14.31
C ALA A 49 2.87 10.98 15.13
N PRO A 50 3.97 10.88 15.92
CA PRO A 50 4.32 9.64 16.61
C PRO A 50 3.22 9.04 17.49
N ASN A 51 2.40 9.87 18.14
CA ASN A 51 1.29 9.40 19.00
C ASN A 51 0.12 8.87 18.18
N GLU A 52 -0.19 9.50 17.06
CA GLU A 52 -1.26 9.08 16.15
C GLU A 52 -0.87 7.79 15.45
N ARG A 53 0.37 7.69 14.95
CA ARG A 53 0.91 6.48 14.32
C ARG A 53 0.88 5.26 15.24
N ARG A 54 1.09 5.44 16.55
CA ARG A 54 1.01 4.34 17.52
C ARG A 54 -0.42 3.83 17.75
N ARG A 55 -1.42 4.67 17.47
CA ARG A 55 -2.85 4.38 17.71
C ARG A 55 -3.61 4.04 16.43
N ALA A 56 -3.04 4.35 15.26
CA ALA A 56 -3.68 4.12 13.97
C ALA A 56 -3.90 2.62 13.73
N PRO A 57 -5.11 2.20 13.33
CA PRO A 57 -5.35 0.86 12.78
C PRO A 57 -4.48 0.61 11.54
N GLU A 58 -4.17 -0.66 11.26
CA GLU A 58 -3.36 -1.02 10.08
C GLU A 58 -3.98 -0.50 8.77
N THR A 59 -5.30 -0.58 8.62
CA THR A 59 -6.00 -0.06 7.44
C THR A 59 -5.83 1.45 7.25
N VAL A 60 -5.78 2.21 8.35
CA VAL A 60 -5.49 3.65 8.31
C VAL A 60 -4.02 3.86 7.96
N ALA A 61 -3.12 3.09 8.54
CA ALA A 61 -1.69 3.22 8.28
C ALA A 61 -1.33 2.95 6.81
N VAL A 62 -1.96 1.96 6.16
CA VAL A 62 -1.76 1.66 4.73
C VAL A 62 -2.33 2.75 3.82
N ALA A 63 -3.43 3.39 4.21
CA ALA A 63 -4.06 4.45 3.42
C ALA A 63 -3.28 5.77 3.42
N LEU A 64 -2.22 5.88 4.23
CA LEU A 64 -1.38 7.07 4.39
C LEU A 64 0.05 6.88 3.85
N GLU A 65 0.28 5.78 3.13
CA GLU A 65 1.48 5.55 2.31
C GLU A 65 1.37 6.29 0.97
#